data_AF-A0A401MGX5-F1
#
_entry.id   AF-A0A401MGX5-F1
#
_cell.length_a   1.000
_cell.length_b   1.000
_cell.length_c   1.000
_cell.angle_alpha   90.00
_cell.angle_beta   90.00
_cell.angle_gamma   90.00
#
_symmetry.space_group_name_H-M   'P 1'
#
loop_
_entity.id
_entity.type
_entity.pdbx_description
1 polymer ?
#
loop_
_entity_poly.entity_id
_entity_poly.type
_entity_poly.pdbx_seq_one_letter_code
_entity_poly.pdbx_strand_id
1 'polypeptide(L)' 'MFRFDNEALVTPHLARLVGHDSPLLHLRKHDNSGMFDRFAEHAEELWTRGAQVDSMPAES' A
#
# COMPACT_ATOMS: atom_id res chain seq x y z
N MET A 1 3.86 -1.59 0.00
CA MET A 1 3.81 -0.94 -1.31
C MET A 1 4.89 0.12 -1.33
N PHE A 2 5.61 0.25 -2.45
CA PHE A 2 6.55 1.34 -2.70
C PHE A 2 6.11 2.08 -3.97
N ARG A 3 6.18 3.41 -3.97
CA ARG A 3 5.74 4.26 -5.10
C ARG A 3 6.86 5.24 -5.49
N PHE A 4 7.07 5.40 -6.79
CA PHE A 4 8.04 6.32 -7.38
C PHE A 4 7.43 6.90 -8.66
N ASP A 5 7.19 8.22 -8.69
CA ASP A 5 6.56 8.91 -9.82
C ASP A 5 5.28 8.21 -10.32
N ASN A 6 5.35 7.60 -11.51
CA ASN A 6 4.28 6.90 -12.21
C ASN A 6 4.41 5.37 -12.10
N GLU A 7 5.20 4.87 -11.15
CA GLU A 7 5.49 3.46 -10.94
C GLU A 7 5.22 3.04 -9.49
N ALA A 8 4.80 1.80 -9.30
CA ALA A 8 4.58 1.21 -7.99
C ALA A 8 4.97 -0.27 -7.94
N LEU A 9 5.54 -0.68 -6.81
CA LEU A 9 5.77 -2.09 -6.46
C LEU A 9 4.80 -2.47 -5.35
N VAL A 10 3.92 -3.43 -5.62
CA VAL A 10 2.85 -3.85 -4.72
C VAL A 10 2.94 -5.35 -4.46
N THR A 11 2.94 -5.74 -3.19
CA THR A 11 2.85 -7.12 -2.73
C THR A 11 1.49 -7.31 -2.05
N PRO A 12 0.39 -7.49 -2.82
CA PRO A 12 -0.93 -7.65 -2.23
C PRO A 12 -0.99 -8.96 -1.43
N HIS A 13 -1.56 -8.90 -0.23
CA HIS A 13 -1.79 -10.11 0.54
C HIS A 13 -2.97 -10.89 -0.07
N LEU A 14 -2.68 -12.05 -0.65
CA LEU A 14 -3.72 -12.95 -1.15
C LEU A 14 -4.14 -13.89 -0.02
N ALA A 15 -5.44 -13.88 0.31
CA ALA A 15 -5.97 -14.66 1.41
C ALA A 15 -5.60 -16.15 1.27
N ARG A 16 -5.17 -16.76 2.39
CA ARG A 16 -4.75 -18.17 2.54
C ARG A 16 -3.32 -18.51 2.10
N LEU A 17 -2.53 -17.55 1.62
CA LEU A 17 -1.10 -17.74 1.33
C LEU A 17 -0.25 -17.00 2.36
N VAL A 18 0.87 -17.61 2.76
CA VAL A 18 1.85 -16.94 3.63
C VAL A 18 2.42 -15.75 2.87
N GLY A 19 2.65 -14.62 3.55
CA GLY A 19 3.05 -13.36 2.90
C GLY A 19 4.28 -13.44 1.99
N HIS A 20 5.17 -14.41 2.20
CA HIS A 20 6.35 -14.63 1.35
C HIS A 20 6.01 -15.18 -0.05
N ASP A 21 4.84 -15.80 -0.23
CA ASP A 21 4.35 -16.29 -1.53
C ASP A 21 3.49 -15.26 -2.26
N SER A 22 3.32 -14.06 -1.68
CA SER A 22 2.55 -13.01 -2.33
C SER A 22 3.28 -12.51 -3.58
N PRO A 23 2.61 -12.43 -4.74
CA PRO A 23 3.25 -11.96 -5.97
C PRO A 23 3.65 -10.49 -5.81
N LEU A 24 4.83 -10.14 -6.32
CA LEU A 24 5.19 -8.74 -6.51
C LEU A 24 4.64 -8.26 -7.85
N LEU A 25 3.80 -7.23 -7.82
CA LEU A 25 3.25 -6.55 -8.98
C LEU A 25 4.03 -5.25 -9.21
N HIS A 26 4.61 -5.09 -10.40
CA HIS A 26 5.13 -3.81 -10.87
C HIS A 26 4.08 -3.13 -11.74
N LEU A 27 3.54 -2.02 -11.25
CA LEU A 27 2.48 -1.26 -11.90
C LEU A 27 3.07 0.03 -12.47
N ARG A 28 2.80 0.31 -13.74
CA ARG A 28 3.09 1.59 -14.39
C ARG A 28 1.78 2.29 -14.74
N LYS A 29 1.68 3.59 -14.48
CA LYS A 29 0.51 4.39 -14.86
C LYS A 29 0.41 4.47 -16.39
N HIS A 30 -0.73 4.05 -16.92
CA HIS A 30 -1.02 4.02 -18.36
C HIS A 30 -2.27 4.80 -18.75
N ASP A 31 -3.23 4.88 -17.82
CA ASP A 31 -4.48 5.63 -17.96
C ASP A 31 -4.91 6.09 -16.57
N ASN A 32 -5.90 6.96 -16.52
CA ASN A 32 -6.54 7.38 -15.28
C ASN A 32 -7.47 6.28 -14.75
N SER A 33 -7.51 6.14 -13.42
CA SER A 33 -8.34 5.17 -12.69
C SER A 33 -7.95 3.71 -12.92
N GLY A 34 -6.72 3.46 -13.37
CA GLY A 34 -6.16 2.11 -13.52
C GLY A 34 -5.75 1.47 -12.19
N MET A 35 -5.15 0.29 -12.25
CA MET A 35 -4.65 -0.42 -11.05
C MET A 35 -3.63 0.42 -10.27
N PHE A 36 -2.76 1.15 -10.96
CA PHE A 36 -1.85 2.10 -10.32
C PHE A 36 -2.60 3.10 -9.45
N ASP A 37 -3.60 3.79 -10.01
CA ASP A 37 -4.33 4.84 -9.30
C ASP A 37 -5.10 4.26 -8.11
N ARG A 38 -5.75 3.10 -8.26
CA ARG A 38 -6.46 2.45 -7.14
C ARG A 38 -5.55 2.16 -5.95
N PHE A 39 -4.36 1.61 -6.18
CA PHE A 39 -3.41 1.34 -5.10
C PHE A 39 -2.82 2.63 -4.52
N ALA A 40 -2.53 3.62 -5.37
CA ALA A 40 -2.01 4.91 -4.92
C ALA A 40 -3.04 5.65 -4.05
N GLU A 41 -4.28 5.79 -4.52
CA GLU A 41 -5.38 6.41 -3.77
C GLU A 41 -5.63 5.71 -2.44
N HIS A 42 -5.64 4.38 -2.42
CA HIS A 42 -5.83 3.62 -1.19
C HIS A 42 -4.68 3.82 -0.19
N ALA A 43 -3.42 3.84 -0.68
CA ALA A 43 -2.27 4.11 0.18
C ALA A 43 -2.32 5.53 0.78
N GLU A 44 -2.68 6.54 -0.03
CA GLU A 44 -2.85 7.92 0.45
C GLU A 44 -4.00 8.05 1.46
N GLU A 45 -5.10 7.32 1.26
CA GLU A 45 -6.21 7.27 2.22
C GLU A 45 -5.75 6.72 3.58
N LEU A 46 -5.03 5.58 3.57
CA LEU A 46 -4.50 4.97 4.79
C LEU A 46 -3.49 5.88 5.49
N TRP A 47 -2.63 6.54 4.73
CA TRP A 47 -1.63 7.45 5.27
C TRP A 47 -2.29 8.67 5.92
N THR A 48 -3.25 9.30 5.24
CA THR A 48 -3.98 10.48 5.72
C THR A 48 -4.77 10.18 6.99
N ARG A 49 -5.30 8.96 7.11
CA ARG A 49 -6.07 8.50 8.27
C ARG A 49 -5.19 7.86 9.36
N GLY A 50 -3.88 7.75 9.12
CA GLY A 50 -2.94 7.16 10.07
C GLY A 50 -2.86 7.99 11.36
N ALA A 51 -2.70 7.31 12.48
CA ALA A 51 -2.42 7.95 13.76
C ALA A 51 -0.93 7.82 14.10
N GLN A 52 -0.37 8.82 14.79
CA GLN A 52 0.97 8.74 15.32
C GLN A 52 1.03 7.65 16.41
N VAL A 53 1.95 6.70 16.25
CA VAL A 53 2.08 5.55 17.16
C VAL A 53 2.59 5.97 18.55
N ASP A 54 3.24 7.13 18.66
CA ASP A 54 3.80 7.69 19.90
C ASP A 54 2.76 8.38 20.82
N SER A 55 1.47 8.06 20.64
CA SER A 55 0.36 8.59 21.45
C SER A 55 -0.10 7.64 22.55
N MET A 56 0.52 6.46 22.69
CA MET A 56 0.13 5.50 23.70
C MET A 56 0.79 5.85 25.05
N PRO A 57 0.02 6.13 26.12
CA PRO A 57 0.61 6.23 27.44
C PRO A 57 1.25 4.88 27.78
N ALA A 58 2.48 4.90 28.29
CA ALA A 58 3.15 3.70 28.76
C ALA A 58 2.22 2.98 29.77
N GLU A 59 1.83 1.75 29.46
CA GLU A 59 1.09 0.90 30.38
C GLU A 59 1.89 0.79 31.69
N SER A 60 1.25 1.18 32.80
CA SER A 60 1.83 1.18 34.16
C SER A 60 1.69 -0.18 34.83
#